data_AF-A0A9P6ZMG4-F1
#
_entry.id   AF-A0A9P6ZMG4-F1
#
_cell.length_a   1.000
_cell.length_b   1.000
_cell.length_c   1.000
_cell.angle_alpha   90.00
_cell.angle_beta   90.00
_cell.angle_gamma   90.00
#
_symmetry.space_group_name_H-M   'P 1'
#
loop_
_entity.id
_entity.type
_entity.pdbx_description
1 polymer ?
#
loop_
_entity_poly.entity_id
_entity_poly.type
_entity_poly.pdbx_seq_one_letter_code
_entity_poly.pdbx_strand_id
1 'polypeptide(L)'
;MYHHCCLEFHEAGWAEIISGKCVNLDAVHSIISSSHTIDKCTETLGDIEIKFSGTSAAVSKKITTAAQWSAAWNRAARAINYAFPHREDELATYGEYINDKFDRRLERTHERIIRYDKAVRIRAANSCRVELSDFAAFTNIYESHFQSDGRHYDKEKQSTPSASAWAKSAFSRREPCHKWNAGECARSAQTCCYAYVCSHEQDGRLCA
;
A
#
# COMPACT_ATOMS: atom_id res chain seq x y z
N MET A 1 2.65 -38.90 21.80
CA MET A 1 1.70 -37.77 21.82
C MET A 1 2.22 -36.71 20.86
N TYR A 2 1.76 -36.72 19.60
CA TYR A 2 2.10 -35.69 18.63
C TYR A 2 1.05 -34.59 18.75
N HIS A 3 1.25 -33.64 19.65
CA HIS A 3 0.57 -32.36 19.49
C HIS A 3 1.18 -31.73 18.24
N HIS A 4 0.47 -31.87 17.12
CA HIS A 4 0.76 -31.18 15.89
C HIS A 4 0.92 -29.70 16.21
N CYS A 5 2.17 -29.23 16.16
CA CYS A 5 2.52 -27.83 16.27
C CYS A 5 2.09 -27.15 14.96
N CYS A 6 0.78 -27.14 14.71
CA CYS A 6 0.20 -26.42 13.60
C CYS A 6 0.38 -24.94 13.92
N LEU A 7 1.38 -24.33 13.30
CA LEU A 7 1.60 -22.90 13.36
C LEU A 7 0.32 -22.22 12.90
N GLU A 8 -0.46 -21.63 13.82
CA GLU A 8 -1.69 -20.88 13.56
C GLU A 8 -1.45 -19.72 12.58
N PHE A 9 -1.52 -20.01 11.28
CA PHE A 9 -1.22 -19.11 10.18
C PHE A 9 -2.41 -19.16 9.25
N HIS A 10 -2.89 -18.00 8.83
CA HIS A 10 -4.10 -17.90 8.03
C HIS A 10 -3.94 -18.65 6.69
N GLU A 11 -5.00 -19.33 6.24
CA GLU A 11 -4.99 -20.16 5.02
C GLU A 11 -4.45 -19.44 3.79
N ALA A 12 -4.78 -18.14 3.62
CA ALA A 12 -4.26 -17.37 2.49
C ALA A 12 -2.73 -17.22 2.53
N GLY A 13 -2.14 -17.13 3.72
CA GLY A 13 -0.69 -17.09 3.88
C GLY A 13 -0.03 -18.42 3.51
N TRP A 14 -0.65 -19.55 3.84
CA TRP A 14 -0.17 -20.86 3.40
C TRP A 14 -0.23 -21.02 1.89
N ALA A 15 -1.32 -20.57 1.26
CA ALA A 15 -1.45 -20.59 -0.20
C ALA A 15 -0.34 -19.77 -0.90
N GLU A 16 0.00 -18.59 -0.36
CA GLU A 16 1.13 -17.79 -0.84
C GLU A 16 2.45 -18.53 -0.71
N ILE A 17 2.75 -19.11 0.47
CA ILE A 17 3.98 -19.85 0.74
C ILE A 17 4.12 -21.03 -0.22
N ILE A 18 3.10 -21.89 -0.31
CA ILE A 18 3.13 -23.10 -1.15
C ILE A 18 3.23 -22.73 -2.64
N SER A 19 2.62 -21.61 -3.05
CA SER A 19 2.73 -21.10 -4.43
C SER A 19 4.06 -20.40 -4.73
N GLY A 20 4.99 -20.31 -3.76
CA GLY A 20 6.23 -19.56 -3.89
C GLY A 20 6.04 -18.04 -4.01
N LYS A 21 4.86 -17.52 -3.68
CA LYS A 21 4.55 -16.09 -3.74
C LYS A 21 5.09 -15.37 -2.51
N CYS A 22 5.33 -14.07 -2.65
CA CYS A 22 5.76 -13.23 -1.56
C CYS A 22 4.64 -13.11 -0.51
N VAL A 23 4.94 -13.51 0.73
CA VAL A 23 4.02 -13.41 1.87
C VAL A 23 3.70 -11.95 2.18
N ASN A 24 2.41 -11.65 2.37
CA ASN A 24 1.99 -10.32 2.81
C ASN A 24 2.21 -10.11 4.33
N LEU A 25 3.30 -9.43 4.71
CA LEU A 25 3.61 -9.17 6.12
C LEU A 25 2.58 -8.29 6.84
N ASP A 26 1.90 -7.36 6.15
CA ASP A 26 0.85 -6.55 6.79
C ASP A 26 -0.34 -7.43 7.23
N ALA A 27 -0.65 -8.48 6.44
CA ALA A 27 -1.67 -9.45 6.80
C ALA A 27 -1.21 -10.34 7.97
N VAL A 28 0.05 -10.76 7.96
CA VAL A 28 0.65 -11.50 9.09
C VAL A 28 0.63 -10.66 10.37
N HIS A 29 0.97 -9.37 10.28
CA HIS A 29 0.94 -8.46 11.42
C HIS A 29 -0.47 -8.24 11.97
N SER A 30 -1.47 -8.11 11.09
CA SER A 30 -2.88 -8.07 11.49
C SER A 30 -3.26 -9.28 12.35
N ILE A 31 -2.86 -10.48 11.93
CA ILE A 31 -3.17 -11.73 12.65
C ILE A 31 -2.50 -11.76 14.02
N ILE A 32 -1.21 -11.42 14.09
CA ILE A 32 -0.48 -11.35 15.38
C ILE A 32 -1.16 -10.35 16.34
N SER A 33 -1.69 -9.26 15.78
CA SER A 33 -2.28 -8.16 16.54
C SER A 33 -3.77 -8.32 16.80
N SER A 34 -4.42 -9.37 16.30
CA SER A 34 -5.82 -9.69 16.56
C SER A 34 -5.88 -10.87 17.50
N SER A 35 -6.19 -10.61 18.78
CA SER A 35 -6.24 -11.62 19.84
C SER A 35 -7.43 -12.60 19.73
N HIS A 36 -8.17 -12.64 18.62
CA HIS A 36 -9.40 -13.42 18.47
C HIS A 36 -9.39 -14.25 17.19
N THR A 37 -9.79 -15.51 17.32
CA THR A 37 -10.11 -16.43 16.21
C THR A 37 -11.17 -15.75 15.32
N ILE A 38 -10.86 -15.61 14.03
CA ILE A 38 -11.82 -15.15 13.05
C ILE A 38 -12.73 -16.34 12.74
N ASP A 39 -13.77 -16.51 13.55
CA ASP A 39 -14.82 -17.49 13.27
C ASP A 39 -15.62 -16.97 12.07
N LYS A 40 -15.41 -17.59 10.92
CA LYS A 40 -16.23 -17.37 9.72
C LYS A 40 -17.59 -18.04 9.96
N CYS A 41 -18.52 -17.34 10.59
CA CYS A 41 -19.91 -17.81 10.68
C CYS A 41 -20.62 -17.56 9.34
N THR A 42 -20.88 -18.63 8.59
CA THR A 42 -21.85 -18.59 7.49
C THR A 42 -23.13 -19.19 8.04
N GLU A 43 -24.13 -18.35 8.31
CA GLU A 43 -25.44 -18.80 8.75
C GLU A 43 -26.44 -18.60 7.62
N THR A 44 -27.14 -19.68 7.25
CA THR A 44 -28.19 -19.66 6.24
C THR A 44 -29.53 -19.49 6.93
N LEU A 45 -30.28 -18.43 6.60
CA LEU A 45 -31.67 -18.24 7.03
C LEU A 45 -32.58 -18.44 5.82
N GLY A 46 -33.08 -19.66 5.63
CA GLY A 46 -33.91 -20.02 4.47
C GLY A 46 -33.11 -19.94 3.16
N ASP A 47 -33.65 -19.25 2.15
CA ASP A 47 -32.99 -19.03 0.84
C ASP A 47 -31.96 -17.89 0.84
N ILE A 48 -31.71 -17.25 1.99
CA ILE A 48 -30.77 -16.14 2.13
C ILE A 48 -29.52 -16.64 2.86
N GLU A 49 -28.41 -16.67 2.13
CA GLU A 49 -27.08 -16.93 2.69
C GLU A 49 -26.54 -15.64 3.32
N ILE A 50 -26.53 -15.56 4.66
CA ILE A 50 -25.97 -14.42 5.37
C ILE A 50 -24.52 -14.77 5.74
N LYS A 51 -23.59 -14.31 4.89
CA LYS A 51 -22.17 -14.38 5.19
C LYS A 51 -21.81 -13.28 6.19
N PHE A 52 -21.75 -13.61 7.47
CA PHE A 52 -21.01 -12.80 8.44
C PHE A 52 -19.52 -13.02 8.15
N SER A 53 -18.99 -12.23 7.22
CA SER A 53 -17.59 -11.84 7.37
C SER A 53 -17.56 -11.05 8.66
N GLY A 54 -17.16 -11.70 9.77
CA GLY A 54 -16.99 -11.03 11.05
C GLY A 54 -16.35 -9.68 10.82
N THR A 55 -16.81 -8.66 11.55
CA THR A 55 -16.64 -7.21 11.29
C THR A 55 -15.18 -6.69 11.29
N SER A 56 -14.21 -7.55 11.00
CA SER A 56 -13.01 -7.23 10.26
C SER A 56 -12.96 -8.06 8.98
N ALA A 57 -13.62 -7.60 7.92
CA ALA A 57 -12.92 -7.62 6.63
C ALA A 57 -11.58 -6.92 6.87
N ALA A 58 -10.55 -7.73 7.10
CA ALA A 58 -9.35 -7.37 7.82
C ALA A 58 -8.76 -6.07 7.30
N VAL A 59 -8.89 -4.98 8.08
CA VAL A 59 -8.01 -3.82 7.89
C VAL A 59 -6.61 -4.36 8.14
N SER A 60 -5.87 -4.56 7.06
CA SER A 60 -4.46 -4.94 7.13
C SER A 60 -3.76 -3.84 7.92
N LYS A 61 -3.39 -4.11 9.17
CA LYS A 61 -2.63 -3.20 10.02
C LYS A 61 -1.27 -3.06 9.33
N LYS A 62 -1.07 -1.91 8.71
CA LYS A 62 0.16 -1.62 8.00
C LYS A 62 1.31 -1.63 9.01
N ILE A 63 2.37 -2.33 8.68
CA ILE A 63 3.63 -2.29 9.42
C ILE A 63 4.25 -0.90 9.22
N THR A 64 4.52 -0.21 10.32
CA THR A 64 5.16 1.11 10.31
C THR A 64 6.46 1.16 11.10
N THR A 65 6.68 0.20 12.01
CA THR A 65 7.87 0.17 12.89
C THR A 65 8.74 -1.06 12.65
N ALA A 66 10.01 -0.96 13.03
CA ALA A 66 10.94 -2.09 13.03
C ALA A 66 10.40 -3.26 13.87
N ALA A 67 9.89 -3.01 15.08
CA ALA A 67 9.37 -4.07 15.95
C ALA A 67 8.18 -4.82 15.34
N GLN A 68 7.26 -4.11 14.69
CA GLN A 68 6.14 -4.73 13.98
C GLN A 68 6.63 -5.58 12.80
N TRP A 69 7.62 -5.06 12.06
CA TRP A 69 8.25 -5.78 10.97
C TRP A 69 8.93 -7.06 11.48
N SER A 70 9.76 -6.99 12.52
CA SER A 70 10.48 -8.15 13.07
C SER A 70 9.52 -9.21 13.59
N ALA A 71 8.43 -8.81 14.27
CA ALA A 71 7.40 -9.75 14.72
C ALA A 71 6.70 -10.47 13.54
N ALA A 72 6.32 -9.72 12.50
CA ALA A 72 5.68 -10.26 11.31
C ALA A 72 6.63 -11.16 10.50
N TRP A 73 7.88 -10.72 10.31
CA TRP A 73 8.92 -11.50 9.63
C TRP A 73 9.20 -12.80 10.37
N ASN A 74 9.42 -12.78 11.68
CA ASN A 74 9.66 -13.99 12.46
C ASN A 74 8.51 -15.00 12.33
N ARG A 75 7.26 -14.50 12.31
CA ARG A 75 6.08 -15.37 12.14
C ARG A 75 6.00 -15.97 10.73
N ALA A 76 6.31 -15.17 9.70
CA ALA A 76 6.34 -15.62 8.31
C ALA A 76 7.50 -16.59 8.05
N ALA A 77 8.71 -16.26 8.53
CA ALA A 77 9.91 -17.09 8.41
C ALA A 77 9.71 -18.47 9.03
N ARG A 78 9.09 -18.58 10.22
CA ARG A 78 8.73 -19.89 10.79
C ARG A 78 7.78 -20.70 9.91
N ALA A 79 6.79 -20.05 9.29
CA ALA A 79 5.85 -20.72 8.39
C ALA A 79 6.54 -21.17 7.09
N ILE A 80 7.40 -20.33 6.52
CA ILE A 80 8.20 -20.65 5.34
C ILE A 80 9.17 -21.79 5.66
N ASN A 81 9.87 -21.74 6.80
CA ASN A 81 10.81 -22.80 7.22
C ASN A 81 10.09 -24.14 7.45
N TYR A 82 8.87 -24.10 8.00
CA TYR A 82 8.05 -25.30 8.14
C TYR A 82 7.73 -25.94 6.78
N ALA A 83 7.40 -25.14 5.75
CA ALA A 83 7.14 -25.63 4.41
C ALA A 83 8.41 -25.99 3.62
N PHE A 84 9.50 -25.26 3.86
CA PHE A 84 10.77 -25.35 3.14
C PHE A 84 11.96 -25.32 4.12
N PRO A 85 12.27 -26.44 4.81
CA PRO A 85 13.30 -26.47 5.85
C PRO A 85 14.71 -26.10 5.37
N HIS A 86 15.00 -26.32 4.09
CA HIS A 86 16.29 -25.98 3.47
C HIS A 86 16.54 -24.47 3.36
N ARG A 87 15.54 -23.62 3.65
CA ARG A 87 15.65 -22.16 3.59
C ARG A 87 15.93 -21.51 4.93
N GLU A 88 16.16 -22.29 5.99
CA GLU A 88 16.37 -21.75 7.35
C GLU A 88 17.48 -20.69 7.40
N ASP A 89 18.67 -21.03 6.90
CA ASP A 89 19.84 -20.14 6.90
C ASP A 89 19.60 -18.88 6.07
N GLU A 90 18.94 -19.01 4.91
CA GLU A 90 18.58 -17.89 4.03
C GLU A 90 17.65 -16.90 4.77
N LEU A 91 16.60 -17.42 5.42
CA LEU A 91 15.60 -16.61 6.11
C LEU A 91 16.16 -15.92 7.36
N ALA A 92 17.04 -16.59 8.10
CA ALA A 92 17.75 -16.03 9.24
C ALA A 92 18.69 -14.90 8.80
N THR A 93 19.54 -15.18 7.80
CA THR A 93 20.50 -14.21 7.22
C THR A 93 19.79 -12.96 6.68
N TYR A 94 18.67 -13.14 5.96
CA TYR A 94 17.88 -12.02 5.47
C TYR A 94 17.21 -11.23 6.60
N GLY A 95 16.70 -11.91 7.62
CA GLY A 95 16.10 -11.29 8.79
C GLY A 95 17.07 -10.36 9.52
N GLU A 96 18.29 -10.84 9.77
CA GLU A 96 19.37 -10.06 10.36
C GLU A 96 19.76 -8.87 9.48
N TYR A 97 19.88 -9.07 8.18
CA TYR A 97 20.22 -8.00 7.22
C TYR A 97 19.24 -6.83 7.25
N ILE A 98 17.93 -7.09 7.35
CA ILE A 98 16.93 -6.02 7.44
C ILE A 98 16.89 -5.39 8.84
N ASN A 99 17.04 -6.16 9.91
CA ASN A 99 17.16 -5.59 11.27
C ASN A 99 18.36 -4.64 11.37
N ASP A 100 19.53 -5.02 10.84
CA ASP A 100 20.72 -4.16 10.78
C ASP A 100 20.46 -2.85 10.01
N LYS A 101 19.62 -2.88 8.96
CA LYS A 101 19.18 -1.67 8.27
C LYS A 101 18.34 -0.76 9.16
N PHE A 102 17.46 -1.31 10.00
CA PHE A 102 16.68 -0.52 10.96
C PHE A 102 17.57 0.09 12.04
N ASP A 103 18.53 -0.67 12.58
CA ASP A 103 19.41 -0.23 13.67
C ASP A 103 20.36 0.89 13.24
N ARG A 104 20.83 0.86 11.99
CA ARG A 104 21.76 1.88 11.45
C ARG A 104 21.08 3.13 10.93
N ARG A 105 19.74 3.19 10.94
CA ARG A 105 18.99 4.27 10.29
C ARG A 105 18.01 4.92 11.24
N LEU A 106 17.82 6.22 11.07
CA LEU A 106 16.87 7.01 11.84
C LEU A 106 15.44 6.50 11.64
N GLU A 107 14.64 6.51 12.70
CA GLU A 107 13.26 6.02 12.72
C GLU A 107 12.38 6.65 11.63
N ARG A 108 12.57 7.93 11.32
CA ARG A 108 11.88 8.61 10.20
C ARG A 108 12.02 7.85 8.86
N THR A 109 13.16 7.19 8.65
CA THR A 109 13.43 6.45 7.42
C THR A 109 12.94 5.00 7.45
N HIS A 110 12.37 4.51 8.56
CA HIS A 110 11.92 3.12 8.70
C HIS A 110 10.85 2.73 7.68
N GLU A 111 9.94 3.65 7.32
CA GLU A 111 8.94 3.38 6.28
C GLU A 111 9.60 3.03 4.94
N ARG A 112 10.75 3.64 4.64
CA ARG A 112 11.54 3.38 3.43
C ARG A 112 12.19 2.01 3.46
N ILE A 113 12.66 1.58 4.62
CA ILE A 113 13.22 0.24 4.85
C ILE A 113 12.13 -0.81 4.63
N ILE A 114 10.93 -0.59 5.15
CA ILE A 114 9.77 -1.48 4.96
C ILE A 114 9.40 -1.60 3.46
N ARG A 115 9.41 -0.48 2.72
CA ARG A 115 9.17 -0.50 1.27
C ARG A 115 10.28 -1.24 0.50
N TYR A 116 11.53 -1.01 0.88
CA TYR A 116 12.68 -1.70 0.33
C TYR A 116 12.58 -3.22 0.55
N ASP A 117 12.33 -3.66 1.79
CA ASP A 117 12.11 -5.08 2.14
C ASP A 117 11.01 -5.70 1.27
N LYS A 118 9.86 -5.02 1.15
CA LYS A 118 8.76 -5.51 0.32
C LYS A 118 9.18 -5.69 -1.13
N ALA A 119 9.95 -4.76 -1.69
CA ALA A 119 10.45 -4.86 -3.06
C ALA A 119 11.45 -6.02 -3.24
N VAL A 120 12.34 -6.24 -2.26
CA VAL A 120 13.29 -7.36 -2.26
C VAL A 120 12.56 -8.69 -2.24
N ARG A 121 11.62 -8.88 -1.30
CA ARG A 121 10.84 -10.13 -1.19
C ARG A 121 10.00 -10.41 -2.43
N ILE A 122 9.42 -9.38 -3.05
CA ILE A 122 8.71 -9.54 -4.33
C ILE A 122 9.66 -9.96 -5.45
N ARG A 123 10.87 -9.37 -5.53
CA ARG A 123 11.86 -9.75 -6.54
C ARG A 123 12.32 -11.20 -6.37
N ALA A 124 12.62 -11.62 -5.14
CA ALA A 124 13.00 -13.01 -4.85
C ALA A 124 11.86 -13.99 -5.19
N ALA A 125 10.63 -13.70 -4.77
CA ALA A 125 9.47 -14.56 -5.07
C ALA A 125 9.18 -14.69 -6.58
N ASN A 126 9.42 -13.63 -7.36
CA ASN A 126 9.19 -13.63 -8.80
C ASN A 126 10.38 -14.15 -9.62
N SER A 127 11.51 -14.46 -8.98
CA SER A 127 12.74 -14.87 -9.66
C SER A 127 13.16 -16.26 -9.22
N CYS A 128 13.28 -17.21 -10.14
CA CYS A 128 13.80 -18.54 -9.82
C CYS A 128 15.33 -18.60 -9.62
N ARG A 129 16.02 -17.45 -9.66
CA ARG A 129 17.49 -17.36 -9.70
C ARG A 129 18.11 -16.51 -8.60
N VAL A 130 17.31 -15.97 -7.68
CA VAL A 130 17.79 -15.04 -6.66
C VAL A 130 17.23 -15.45 -5.30
N GLU A 131 18.13 -15.70 -4.36
CA GLU A 131 17.81 -15.94 -2.95
C GLU A 131 17.76 -14.63 -2.17
N LEU A 132 17.05 -14.60 -1.04
CA LEU A 132 17.00 -13.42 -0.17
C LEU A 132 18.37 -13.08 0.45
N SER A 133 19.25 -14.09 0.57
CA SER A 133 20.64 -13.97 1.03
C SER A 133 21.56 -13.33 -0.04
N ASP A 134 21.18 -13.28 -1.31
CA ASP A 134 21.96 -12.67 -2.38
C ASP A 134 21.78 -11.14 -2.39
N PHE A 135 22.40 -10.48 -1.41
CA PHE A 135 22.26 -9.03 -1.23
C PHE A 135 22.77 -8.22 -2.42
N ALA A 136 23.76 -8.75 -3.16
CA ALA A 136 24.32 -8.10 -4.34
C ALA A 136 23.26 -7.97 -5.46
N ALA A 137 22.37 -8.96 -5.60
CA ALA A 137 21.27 -8.94 -6.55
C ALA A 137 20.20 -7.88 -6.28
N PHE A 138 20.25 -7.21 -5.11
CA PHE A 138 19.31 -6.17 -4.70
C PHE A 138 19.91 -4.76 -4.67
N THR A 139 21.16 -4.59 -5.14
CA THR A 139 21.83 -3.28 -5.20
C THR A 139 20.97 -2.24 -5.89
N ASN A 140 20.41 -2.56 -7.05
CA ASN A 140 19.54 -1.65 -7.80
C ASN A 140 18.26 -1.25 -7.04
N ILE A 141 17.68 -2.17 -6.25
CA ILE A 141 16.53 -1.86 -5.38
C ILE A 141 16.96 -0.94 -4.25
N TYR A 142 18.13 -1.20 -3.67
CA TYR A 142 18.69 -0.40 -2.59
C TYR A 142 18.96 1.03 -3.04
N GLU A 143 19.63 1.21 -4.18
CA GLU A 143 19.91 2.52 -4.77
C GLU A 143 18.63 3.29 -5.04
N SER A 144 17.65 2.64 -5.64
CA SER A 144 16.35 3.23 -5.96
C SER A 144 15.60 3.76 -4.73
N HIS A 145 15.82 3.17 -3.55
CA HIS A 145 15.22 3.63 -2.29
C HIS A 145 16.09 4.63 -1.54
N PHE A 146 17.41 4.44 -1.50
CA PHE A 146 18.29 5.13 -0.54
C PHE A 146 19.27 6.13 -1.15
N GLN A 147 19.53 6.10 -2.45
CA GLN A 147 20.30 7.16 -3.12
C GLN A 147 19.40 8.40 -3.31
N SER A 148 19.98 9.59 -3.22
CA SER A 148 19.24 10.87 -3.25
C SER A 148 18.50 11.12 -4.56
N ASP A 149 19.01 10.58 -5.67
CA ASP A 149 18.41 10.59 -7.01
C ASP A 149 17.53 9.34 -7.26
N GLY A 150 17.41 8.46 -6.27
CA GLY A 150 16.62 7.24 -6.34
C GLY A 150 15.12 7.54 -6.45
N ARG A 151 14.43 6.80 -7.33
CA ARG A 151 12.99 6.97 -7.63
C ARG A 151 12.09 6.92 -6.40
N HIS A 152 12.50 6.22 -5.34
CA HIS A 152 11.74 6.02 -4.11
C HIS A 152 12.29 6.82 -2.91
N TYR A 153 13.29 7.69 -3.12
CA TYR A 153 13.93 8.48 -2.06
C TYR A 153 12.99 9.51 -1.42
N ASP A 154 12.21 10.26 -2.19
CA ASP A 154 11.41 11.40 -1.69
C ASP A 154 9.92 11.12 -1.45
N LYS A 155 9.50 9.85 -1.45
CA LYS A 155 8.07 9.52 -1.24
C LYS A 155 7.56 9.71 0.19
N GLU A 156 8.35 10.28 1.09
CA GLU A 156 7.97 10.60 2.48
C GLU A 156 7.06 11.85 2.59
N LYS A 157 6.89 12.64 1.51
CA LYS A 157 6.04 13.85 1.51
C LYS A 157 5.12 14.00 0.29
N GLN A 158 4.54 12.90 -0.21
CA GLN A 158 3.38 12.98 -1.11
C GLN A 158 2.11 12.44 -0.44
N SER A 159 1.91 12.85 0.81
CA SER A 159 0.58 13.17 1.34
C SER A 159 0.44 14.69 1.45
N THR A 160 0.97 15.46 0.49
CA THR A 160 0.16 16.61 0.07
C THR A 160 -1.09 15.99 -0.55
N PRO A 161 -2.33 16.31 -0.10
CA PRO A 161 -3.47 16.07 -0.96
C PRO A 161 -3.05 16.64 -2.31
N SER A 162 -3.21 15.86 -3.38
CA SER A 162 -2.98 16.35 -4.72
C SER A 162 -3.78 17.63 -4.88
N ALA A 163 -3.14 18.77 -4.64
CA ALA A 163 -3.59 20.07 -5.05
C ALA A 163 -3.62 20.13 -6.59
N SER A 164 -3.26 19.04 -7.30
CA SER A 164 -3.42 18.91 -8.74
C SER A 164 -4.74 18.26 -9.18
N ALA A 165 -5.60 17.79 -8.26
CA ALA A 165 -6.97 17.39 -8.59
C ALA A 165 -8.01 18.51 -8.35
N TRP A 166 -7.76 19.42 -7.40
CA TRP A 166 -8.66 20.57 -7.14
C TRP A 166 -8.16 21.90 -7.72
N ALA A 167 -6.86 22.08 -8.03
CA ALA A 167 -6.42 23.29 -8.73
C ALA A 167 -6.66 23.26 -10.24
N LYS A 168 -7.02 22.11 -10.83
CA LYS A 168 -7.36 22.02 -12.26
C LYS A 168 -8.82 22.35 -12.58
N SER A 169 -9.69 22.57 -11.58
CA SER A 169 -11.06 23.06 -11.81
C SER A 169 -11.21 24.57 -11.58
N ALA A 170 -10.20 25.25 -11.02
CA ALA A 170 -10.34 26.67 -10.66
C ALA A 170 -10.19 27.64 -11.84
N PHE A 171 -9.71 27.21 -13.01
CA PHE A 171 -9.50 28.12 -14.16
C PHE A 171 -9.71 27.49 -15.55
N SER A 172 -10.49 26.40 -15.66
CA SER A 172 -10.93 25.95 -16.97
C SER A 172 -12.10 26.84 -17.44
N ARG A 173 -11.78 28.03 -17.96
CA ARG A 173 -12.70 28.99 -18.61
C ARG A 173 -13.27 28.44 -19.94
N ARG A 174 -13.73 27.19 -19.96
CA ARG A 174 -14.22 26.53 -21.17
C ARG A 174 -15.71 26.77 -21.40
N GLU A 175 -16.48 27.05 -20.35
CA GLU A 175 -17.92 27.23 -20.45
C GLU A 175 -18.34 28.71 -20.24
N PRO A 176 -19.21 29.25 -21.12
CA PRO A 176 -19.83 30.57 -20.94
C PRO A 176 -20.64 30.67 -19.63
N CYS A 177 -20.59 31.82 -18.97
CA CYS A 177 -21.39 32.09 -17.80
C CYS A 177 -22.84 32.45 -18.16
N HIS A 178 -23.77 31.50 -18.02
CA HIS A 178 -25.19 31.75 -18.30
C HIS A 178 -25.83 32.84 -17.44
N LYS A 179 -25.41 32.99 -16.17
CA LYS A 179 -25.90 34.07 -15.29
C LYS A 179 -25.42 35.44 -15.73
N TRP A 180 -24.20 35.53 -16.26
CA TRP A 180 -23.70 36.78 -16.84
C TRP A 180 -24.43 37.09 -18.15
N ASN A 181 -24.61 36.08 -19.02
CA ASN A 181 -25.42 36.23 -20.25
C ASN A 181 -26.88 36.63 -19.98
N ALA A 182 -27.42 36.35 -18.79
CA ALA A 182 -28.75 36.78 -18.35
C ALA A 182 -28.77 38.15 -17.62
N GLY A 183 -27.62 38.80 -17.40
CA GLY A 183 -27.51 40.06 -16.68
C GLY A 183 -27.62 39.96 -15.14
N GLU A 184 -27.57 38.75 -14.59
CA GLU A 184 -27.84 38.47 -13.17
C GLU A 184 -26.58 38.07 -12.37
N CYS A 185 -25.39 38.15 -12.98
CA CYS A 185 -24.16 37.75 -12.31
C CYS A 185 -23.62 38.87 -11.42
N ALA A 186 -23.64 38.66 -10.10
CA ALA A 186 -23.06 39.58 -9.11
C ALA A 186 -21.53 39.47 -8.96
N ARG A 187 -20.85 38.58 -9.69
CA ARG A 187 -19.39 38.40 -9.64
C ARG A 187 -18.71 39.22 -10.74
N SER A 188 -17.42 39.53 -10.57
CA SER A 188 -16.63 40.16 -11.63
C SER A 188 -16.05 39.12 -12.58
N ALA A 189 -15.71 39.49 -13.82
CA ALA A 189 -15.11 38.58 -14.81
C ALA A 189 -13.81 37.90 -14.32
N GLN A 190 -13.11 38.51 -13.36
CA GLN A 190 -11.88 37.98 -12.77
C GLN A 190 -12.13 37.03 -11.58
N THR A 191 -13.32 37.06 -10.99
CA THR A 191 -13.70 36.26 -9.81
C THR A 191 -14.77 35.21 -10.11
N CYS A 192 -15.38 35.25 -11.30
CA CYS A 192 -16.30 34.22 -11.74
C CYS A 192 -15.55 32.97 -12.22
N CYS A 193 -16.05 31.79 -11.83
CA CYS A 193 -15.50 30.51 -12.24
C CYS A 193 -15.79 30.16 -13.72
N TYR A 194 -16.67 30.93 -14.38
CA TYR A 194 -17.11 30.74 -15.77
C TYR A 194 -16.66 31.91 -16.66
N ALA A 195 -16.53 31.68 -17.96
CA ALA A 195 -16.07 32.69 -18.90
C ALA A 195 -17.17 33.73 -19.20
N TYR A 196 -16.83 35.02 -19.19
CA TYR A 196 -17.72 36.10 -19.64
C TYR A 196 -17.58 36.22 -21.16
N VAL A 197 -18.17 35.25 -21.84
CA VAL A 197 -18.22 35.14 -23.30
C VAL A 197 -19.67 34.85 -23.69
N CYS A 198 -20.15 35.47 -24.77
CA CYS A 198 -21.54 35.33 -25.15
C CYS A 198 -21.79 33.92 -25.73
N SER A 199 -22.83 33.23 -25.25
CA SER A 199 -23.12 31.84 -25.65
C SER A 199 -23.86 31.73 -26.99
N HIS A 200 -24.32 32.85 -27.55
CA HIS A 200 -24.94 32.94 -28.86
C HIS A 200 -24.38 34.13 -29.64
N GLU A 201 -24.12 33.93 -30.93
CA GLU A 201 -23.70 34.99 -31.85
C GLU A 201 -24.95 35.81 -32.22
N GLN A 202 -25.08 37.02 -31.68
CA GLN A 202 -26.09 37.99 -32.10
C GLN A 202 -25.39 39.26 -32.60
N ASP A 203 -25.34 39.40 -33.92
CA ASP A 203 -25.24 40.64 -34.70
C ASP A 203 -24.57 41.84 -33.98
N GLY A 204 -23.28 41.70 -33.70
CA GLY A 204 -22.38 42.84 -33.48
C GLY A 204 -22.69 43.77 -32.29
N ARG A 205 -23.43 43.32 -31.27
CA ARG A 205 -23.60 44.09 -30.02
C ARG A 205 -22.95 43.40 -28.83
N LEU A 206 -22.33 44.22 -27.99
CA LEU A 206 -21.80 43.85 -26.68
C LEU A 206 -22.95 43.30 -25.83
N CYS A 207 -22.92 42.00 -25.54
CA CYS A 207 -23.76 41.39 -24.51
C CYS A 207 -23.51 42.14 -23.18
N ALA A 208 -24.58 42.42 -22.45
CA ALA A 208 -24.64 43.41 -21.35
C ALA A 208 -23.58 43.24 -20.25
#